data_AF-A0A924WE99-F1
#
_entry.id   AF-A0A924WE99-F1
#
_cell.length_a   1.000
_cell.length_b   1.000
_cell.length_c   1.000
_cell.angle_alpha   90.00
_cell.angle_beta   90.00
_cell.angle_gamma   90.00
#
_symmetry.space_group_name_H-M   'P 1'
#
loop_
_entity.id
_entity.type
_entity.pdbx_description
1 polymer ?
#
loop_
_entity_poly.entity_id
_entity_poly.type
_entity_poly.pdbx_seq_one_letter_code
_entity_poly.pdbx_strand_id
1 'polypeptide(L)'
;MKKLFLLIAFYTLCWSLASAQVPSGSVAPNFSGTDLNGNTYTLYDLLEEGKTVYIDLFATWCPPCWSYAHSGAMETIYNTYGPNGSDEAVVLAIEGDVSTNIECLYGLSGCDGGTEGDYVTGTPYPIIEDNGSINAVYGIGGFPVIYMICPADKIAWMPGTLSANELWNFRASHCANSPLSTSVNTVRNVKCFGSSTGSIDIDVGGGLAPYTYNWSNGLHTQDLNNLPAGVYTCTVTAASAATNILGPITVENPPGLLAVTLLESLPAGCHGIGGSLSIAANNGWGNYSYHWNTGQTDPLVTGLSAGTYTVTVTDDLLCTKTFSAAVANPTYPTILMASPGIITCAHPTTQIDATASSSGTNFSYHWEASNGGIITDGDTT
;
A
#
# COMPACT_ATOMS: atom_id res chain seq x y z
N MET A 1 -50.23 45.58 63.23
CA MET A 1 -49.06 44.95 62.56
C MET A 1 -49.28 44.95 61.06
N LYS A 2 -48.73 45.93 60.33
CA LYS A 2 -48.61 45.87 58.86
C LYS A 2 -47.22 46.38 58.49
N LYS A 3 -46.46 45.49 57.85
CA LYS A 3 -45.03 45.62 57.55
C LYS A 3 -44.80 46.67 56.47
N LEU A 4 -43.79 47.50 56.70
CA LEU A 4 -43.17 48.41 55.75
C LEU A 4 -42.46 47.58 54.67
N PHE A 5 -42.91 47.65 53.42
CA PHE A 5 -42.18 47.09 52.28
C PHE A 5 -41.30 48.19 51.69
N LEU A 6 -39.99 48.04 51.90
CA LEU A 6 -38.94 48.84 51.27
C LEU A 6 -38.75 48.29 49.84
N LEU A 7 -39.13 49.07 48.83
CA LEU A 7 -38.83 48.76 47.44
C LEU A 7 -37.37 49.13 47.17
N ILE A 8 -36.47 48.15 47.22
CA ILE A 8 -35.11 48.31 46.69
C ILE A 8 -35.20 48.00 45.20
N ALA A 9 -35.15 49.05 44.37
CA ALA A 9 -34.93 48.91 42.94
C ALA A 9 -33.48 48.46 42.73
N PHE A 10 -33.27 47.15 42.56
CA PHE A 10 -32.05 46.65 41.92
C PHE A 10 -32.14 47.03 40.45
N TYR A 11 -31.33 48.00 40.05
CA TYR A 11 -30.95 48.18 38.65
C TYR A 11 -30.14 46.94 38.26
N THR A 12 -30.80 45.92 37.72
CA THR A 12 -30.15 44.92 36.88
C THR A 12 -29.80 45.60 35.57
N LEU A 13 -28.58 46.16 35.50
CA LEU A 13 -27.86 46.33 34.25
C LEU A 13 -27.54 44.93 33.71
N CYS A 14 -28.54 44.28 33.11
CA CYS A 14 -28.33 43.12 32.27
C CYS A 14 -27.72 43.63 30.97
N TRP A 15 -26.39 43.66 30.90
CA TRP A 15 -25.69 43.68 29.62
C TRP A 15 -25.90 42.32 28.97
N SER A 16 -27.06 42.10 28.36
CA SER A 16 -27.27 40.99 27.44
C SER A 16 -26.74 41.39 26.07
N LEU A 17 -25.41 41.47 25.95
CA LEU A 17 -24.79 41.12 24.68
C LEU A 17 -24.64 39.61 24.74
N ALA A 18 -25.56 38.91 24.08
CA ALA A 18 -25.34 37.50 23.77
C ALA A 18 -24.16 37.44 22.79
N SER A 19 -22.93 37.40 23.31
CA SER A 19 -21.78 36.95 22.54
C SER A 19 -22.13 35.57 22.02
N ALA A 20 -22.06 35.36 20.70
CA ALA A 20 -22.35 34.04 20.17
C ALA A 20 -21.36 33.06 20.80
N GLN A 21 -21.89 32.00 21.42
CA GLN A 21 -21.11 30.97 22.07
C GLN A 21 -21.53 29.66 21.41
N VAL A 22 -20.58 28.92 20.83
CA VAL A 22 -20.86 27.63 20.18
C VAL A 22 -21.40 26.67 21.25
N PRO A 23 -22.63 26.14 21.11
CA PRO A 23 -23.19 25.23 22.10
C PRO A 23 -22.38 23.93 22.18
N SER A 24 -22.18 23.43 23.40
CA SER A 24 -21.56 22.11 23.61
C SER A 24 -22.38 21.01 22.90
N GLY A 25 -21.71 20.15 22.14
CA GLY A 25 -22.34 19.11 21.32
C GLY A 25 -22.81 19.56 19.94
N SER A 26 -22.45 20.77 19.49
CA SER A 26 -22.74 21.27 18.14
C SER A 26 -21.52 21.23 17.23
N VAL A 27 -21.74 21.27 15.92
CA VAL A 27 -20.65 21.33 14.93
C VAL A 27 -19.90 22.66 15.09
N ALA A 28 -18.59 22.58 15.29
CA ALA A 28 -17.69 23.71 15.42
C ALA A 28 -17.66 24.51 14.11
N PRO A 29 -17.99 25.81 14.13
CA PRO A 29 -17.82 26.67 12.96
C PRO A 29 -16.35 26.77 12.57
N ASN A 30 -16.04 26.61 11.28
CA ASN A 30 -14.67 26.77 10.82
C ASN A 30 -14.17 28.22 11.04
N PHE A 31 -12.88 28.37 11.29
CA PHE A 31 -12.21 29.67 11.34
C PHE A 31 -10.80 29.55 10.80
N SER A 32 -10.22 30.70 10.46
CA SER A 32 -8.78 30.84 10.20
C SER A 32 -8.23 31.97 11.05
N GLY A 33 -7.07 31.76 11.67
CA GLY A 33 -6.38 32.72 12.52
C GLY A 33 -4.88 32.70 12.26
N THR A 34 -4.19 33.81 12.55
CA THR A 34 -2.73 33.89 12.42
C THR A 34 -2.12 34.12 13.79
N ASP A 35 -1.07 33.36 14.11
CA ASP A 35 -0.37 33.52 15.38
C ASP A 35 0.56 34.75 15.39
N LEU A 36 1.10 35.09 16.56
CA LEU A 36 2.08 36.16 16.74
C LEU A 36 3.37 36.01 15.91
N ASN A 37 3.64 34.81 15.36
CA ASN A 37 4.81 34.53 14.51
C ASN A 37 4.49 34.61 13.01
N GLY A 38 3.23 34.86 12.63
CA GLY A 38 2.78 34.93 11.25
C GLY A 38 2.34 33.58 10.64
N ASN A 39 2.21 32.51 11.44
CA ASN A 39 1.69 31.23 10.97
C ASN A 39 0.16 31.24 10.96
N THR A 40 -0.43 30.82 9.85
CA THR A 40 -1.89 30.71 9.72
C THR A 40 -2.38 29.30 10.05
N TYR A 41 -3.44 29.23 10.85
CA TYR A 41 -4.11 28.00 11.26
C TYR A 41 -5.56 28.05 10.80
N THR A 42 -6.05 26.96 10.21
CA THR A 42 -7.47 26.76 9.90
C THR A 42 -7.97 25.60 10.73
N LEU A 43 -9.08 25.78 11.46
CA LEU A 43 -9.60 24.74 12.35
C LEU A 43 -9.83 23.42 11.62
N TYR A 44 -10.47 23.45 10.45
CA TYR A 44 -10.80 22.22 9.73
C TYR A 44 -9.57 21.50 9.18
N ASP A 45 -8.52 22.22 8.79
CA ASP A 45 -7.27 21.59 8.36
C ASP A 45 -6.62 20.82 9.53
N LEU A 46 -6.63 21.42 10.73
CA LEU A 46 -6.12 20.77 11.95
C LEU A 46 -6.93 19.53 12.35
N LEU A 47 -8.26 19.57 12.19
CA LEU A 47 -9.13 18.43 12.48
C LEU A 47 -8.98 17.31 11.44
N GLU A 48 -8.69 17.65 10.18
CA GLU A 48 -8.47 16.68 9.10
C GLU A 48 -7.14 15.93 9.24
N GLU A 49 -6.16 16.48 9.98
CA GLU A 49 -4.99 15.73 10.47
C GLU A 49 -5.32 14.70 11.56
N GLY A 50 -6.58 14.59 12.00
CA GLY A 50 -7.01 13.65 13.03
C GLY A 50 -6.72 14.10 14.48
N LYS A 51 -6.32 15.36 14.68
CA LYS A 51 -5.93 15.90 15.99
C LYS A 51 -7.12 16.50 16.73
N THR A 52 -7.17 16.32 18.05
CA THR A 52 -8.15 17.03 18.90
C THR A 52 -7.70 18.46 19.11
N VAL A 53 -8.54 19.42 18.78
CA VAL A 53 -8.21 20.84 18.93
C VAL A 53 -8.78 21.35 20.25
N TYR A 54 -7.90 21.86 21.11
CA TYR A 54 -8.26 22.63 22.29
C TYR A 54 -8.10 24.12 21.97
N ILE A 55 -9.15 24.90 22.22
CA ILE A 55 -9.13 26.35 22.07
C ILE A 55 -9.29 26.95 23.46
N ASP A 56 -8.28 27.71 23.89
CA ASP A 56 -8.31 28.56 25.07
C ASP A 56 -8.66 29.99 24.65
N LEU A 57 -9.92 30.37 24.79
CA LEU A 57 -10.37 31.74 24.52
C LEU A 57 -10.22 32.58 25.78
N PHE A 58 -9.39 33.62 25.68
CA PHE A 58 -9.07 34.51 26.77
C PHE A 58 -9.07 35.98 26.31
N ALA A 59 -9.05 36.89 27.27
CA ALA A 59 -8.84 38.31 27.05
C ALA A 59 -8.06 38.89 28.22
N THR A 60 -7.32 39.96 27.95
CA THR A 60 -6.47 40.62 28.96
C THR A 60 -7.26 41.19 30.15
N TRP A 61 -8.52 41.57 29.93
CA TRP A 61 -9.46 42.03 30.95
C TRP A 61 -10.11 40.93 31.80
N CYS A 62 -9.78 39.64 31.57
CA CYS A 62 -10.40 38.50 32.26
C CYS A 62 -9.46 37.87 33.30
N PRO A 63 -9.51 38.30 34.58
CA PRO A 63 -8.73 37.70 35.67
C PRO A 63 -8.87 36.19 35.83
N PRO A 64 -10.09 35.60 35.72
CA PRO A 64 -10.21 34.15 35.76
C PRO A 64 -9.50 33.46 34.60
N CYS A 65 -9.48 34.07 33.40
CA CYS A 65 -8.80 33.54 32.23
C CYS A 65 -7.28 33.54 32.46
N TRP A 66 -6.74 34.60 33.04
CA TRP A 66 -5.32 34.68 33.39
C TRP A 66 -4.93 33.57 34.38
N SER A 67 -5.73 33.42 35.43
CA SER A 67 -5.55 32.38 36.44
C SER A 67 -5.58 30.97 35.84
N TYR A 68 -6.44 30.73 34.84
CA TYR A 68 -6.53 29.42 34.18
C TYR A 68 -5.39 29.17 33.20
N ALA A 69 -5.01 30.14 32.39
CA ALA A 69 -3.85 30.04 31.50
C ALA A 69 -2.57 29.68 32.29
N HIS A 70 -2.42 30.27 33.48
CA HIS A 70 -1.29 30.01 34.40
C HIS A 70 -1.47 28.76 35.28
N SER A 71 -2.56 28.02 35.15
CA SER A 71 -2.73 26.74 35.84
C SER A 71 -1.82 25.64 35.28
N GLY A 72 -1.26 25.85 34.09
CA GLY A 72 -0.45 24.86 33.37
C GLY A 72 -1.28 23.76 32.70
N ALA A 73 -2.62 23.82 32.73
CA ALA A 73 -3.48 22.79 32.14
C ALA A 73 -3.27 22.67 30.62
N MET A 74 -3.37 23.78 29.88
CA MET A 74 -3.17 23.82 28.43
C MET A 74 -1.73 23.55 28.03
N GLU A 75 -0.76 24.07 28.79
CA GLU A 75 0.66 23.76 28.61
C GLU A 75 0.92 22.25 28.74
N THR A 76 0.33 21.60 29.74
CA THR A 76 0.46 20.15 29.94
C THR A 76 -0.16 19.38 28.79
N ILE A 77 -1.34 19.78 28.30
CA ILE A 77 -1.95 19.17 27.10
C ILE A 77 -1.02 19.31 25.89
N TYR A 78 -0.50 20.51 25.63
CA TYR A 78 0.40 20.76 24.51
C TYR A 78 1.70 19.97 24.61
N ASN A 79 2.37 19.97 25.76
CA ASN A 79 3.64 19.29 25.93
C ASN A 79 3.49 17.76 25.91
N THR A 80 2.37 17.23 26.41
CA THR A 80 2.15 15.78 26.51
C THR A 80 1.57 15.19 25.23
N TYR A 81 0.61 15.89 24.61
CA TYR A 81 -0.19 15.37 23.50
C TYR A 81 -0.09 16.21 22.22
N GLY A 82 0.56 17.37 22.27
CA GLY A 82 0.85 18.19 21.10
C GLY A 82 2.07 17.71 20.31
N PRO A 83 2.61 18.55 19.41
CA PRO A 83 3.68 18.17 18.47
C PRO A 83 4.96 17.64 19.13
N ASN A 84 5.26 18.09 20.35
CA ASN A 84 6.43 17.63 21.11
C ASN A 84 6.18 16.31 21.88
N GLY A 85 4.92 15.86 21.94
CA GLY A 85 4.45 14.69 22.68
C GLY A 85 3.93 13.59 21.75
N SER A 86 2.68 13.15 21.95
CA SER A 86 2.04 12.13 21.10
C SER A 86 1.51 12.65 19.75
N ASP A 87 1.51 13.97 19.53
CA ASP A 87 0.95 14.64 18.34
C ASP A 87 -0.53 14.30 18.05
N GLU A 88 -1.31 14.04 19.09
CA GLU A 88 -2.74 13.73 19.04
C GLU A 88 -3.65 14.95 19.28
N ALA A 89 -3.07 16.08 19.71
CA ALA A 89 -3.79 17.29 20.02
C ALA A 89 -3.10 18.55 19.49
N VAL A 90 -3.89 19.60 19.32
CA VAL A 90 -3.41 20.95 19.07
C VAL A 90 -4.03 21.86 20.12
N VAL A 91 -3.23 22.77 20.67
CA VAL A 91 -3.70 23.80 21.60
C VAL A 91 -3.54 25.14 20.91
N LEU A 92 -4.60 25.94 20.89
CA LEU A 92 -4.60 27.31 20.38
C LEU A 92 -5.08 28.24 21.47
N ALA A 93 -4.29 29.25 21.82
CA ALA A 93 -4.75 30.36 22.62
C ALA A 93 -5.32 31.42 21.67
N ILE A 94 -6.51 31.93 21.94
CA ILE A 94 -7.14 32.97 21.12
C ILE A 94 -7.46 34.15 22.02
N GLU A 95 -6.81 35.26 21.74
CA GLU A 95 -7.11 36.55 22.34
C GLU A 95 -8.40 37.07 21.68
N GLY A 96 -9.45 37.32 22.47
CA GLY A 96 -10.75 37.78 21.97
C GLY A 96 -11.04 39.29 22.12
N ASP A 97 -10.23 40.04 22.84
CA ASP A 97 -10.36 41.50 22.92
C ASP A 97 -9.61 42.19 21.78
N VAL A 98 -10.38 42.63 20.79
CA VAL A 98 -9.91 43.42 19.64
C VAL A 98 -9.23 44.74 20.00
N SER A 99 -9.31 45.19 21.27
CA SER A 99 -8.60 46.37 21.77
C SER A 99 -7.24 46.05 22.40
N THR A 100 -6.95 44.77 22.67
CA THR A 100 -5.63 44.29 23.09
C THR A 100 -4.65 44.41 21.93
N ASN A 101 -3.46 44.93 22.20
CA ASN A 101 -2.34 44.88 21.28
C ASN A 101 -1.25 43.93 21.80
N ILE A 102 -0.26 43.63 20.96
CA ILE A 102 0.84 42.73 21.31
C ILE A 102 1.61 43.16 22.57
N GLU A 103 1.80 44.46 22.82
CA GLU A 103 2.49 44.94 24.04
C GLU A 103 1.71 44.57 25.30
N CYS A 104 0.38 44.55 25.22
CA CYS A 104 -0.51 44.17 26.32
C CYS A 104 -0.52 42.68 26.58
N LEU A 105 -0.37 41.85 25.55
CA LEU A 105 -0.19 40.41 25.71
C LEU A 105 1.10 40.05 26.47
N TYR A 106 2.16 40.84 26.33
CA TYR A 106 3.40 40.73 27.11
C TYR A 106 3.33 41.34 28.52
N GLY A 107 2.18 41.87 28.94
CA GLY A 107 1.99 42.44 30.28
C GLY A 107 2.69 43.79 30.50
N LEU A 108 2.95 44.57 29.45
CA LEU A 108 3.55 45.90 29.59
C LEU A 108 2.56 46.94 30.14
N SER A 109 3.07 47.94 30.87
CA SER A 109 2.24 49.00 31.50
C SER A 109 1.65 49.97 30.48
N GLY A 110 0.40 50.42 30.67
CA GLY A 110 -0.23 51.47 29.87
C GLY A 110 -1.32 50.99 28.90
N CYS A 111 -1.72 49.73 29.02
CA CYS A 111 -2.76 49.11 28.21
C CYS A 111 -4.17 49.45 28.68
N ASP A 112 -5.03 49.83 27.74
CA ASP A 112 -6.47 49.83 27.94
C ASP A 112 -6.94 48.37 28.06
N GLY A 113 -7.81 48.07 29.03
CA GLY A 113 -8.31 46.70 29.26
C GLY A 113 -7.95 46.09 30.62
N GLY A 114 -7.05 46.68 31.40
CA GLY A 114 -6.75 46.17 32.75
C GLY A 114 -6.00 44.84 32.70
N THR A 115 -4.69 44.91 32.50
CA THR A 115 -3.83 43.75 32.29
C THR A 115 -3.59 42.97 33.58
N GLU A 116 -4.32 41.88 33.77
CA GLU A 116 -3.74 40.74 34.49
C GLU A 116 -2.86 39.96 33.51
N GLY A 117 -1.57 40.32 33.50
CA GLY A 117 -0.45 39.42 33.22
C GLY A 117 0.08 39.26 31.79
N ASP A 118 1.12 38.44 31.72
CA ASP A 118 1.93 38.12 30.54
C ASP A 118 1.50 36.73 30.02
N TYR A 119 0.75 36.71 28.92
CA TYR A 119 0.26 35.46 28.30
C TYR A 119 1.24 34.89 27.27
N VAL A 120 2.25 35.66 26.88
CA VAL A 120 3.18 35.28 25.82
C VAL A 120 4.39 34.57 26.40
N THR A 121 4.95 35.08 27.49
CA THR A 121 6.17 34.52 28.05
C THR A 121 5.95 33.12 28.58
N GLY A 122 6.69 32.16 28.00
CA GLY A 122 6.68 30.77 28.44
C GLY A 122 5.54 29.93 27.87
N THR A 123 4.60 30.52 27.13
CA THR A 123 3.52 29.79 26.46
C THR A 123 4.07 29.02 25.25
N PRO A 124 4.02 27.68 25.23
CA PRO A 124 4.66 26.90 24.17
C PRO A 124 3.76 26.68 22.94
N TYR A 125 2.48 27.06 23.02
CA TYR A 125 1.49 26.90 21.96
C TYR A 125 1.18 28.23 21.25
N PRO A 126 0.65 28.19 20.02
CA PRO A 126 0.31 29.39 19.28
C PRO A 126 -0.70 30.28 20.01
N ILE A 127 -0.44 31.59 20.00
CA ILE A 127 -1.38 32.63 20.42
C ILE A 127 -1.84 33.36 19.18
N ILE A 128 -3.14 33.27 18.90
CA ILE A 128 -3.80 33.89 17.76
C ILE A 128 -4.41 35.21 18.22
N GLU A 129 -4.04 36.30 17.57
CA GLU A 129 -4.75 37.57 17.71
C GLU A 129 -6.03 37.50 16.87
N ASP A 130 -7.19 37.59 17.52
CA ASP A 130 -8.44 37.67 16.79
C ASP A 130 -8.73 39.10 16.34
N ASN A 131 -8.83 39.33 15.04
CA ASN A 131 -9.35 40.58 14.47
C ASN A 131 -10.90 40.70 14.60
N GLY A 132 -11.47 40.09 15.65
CA GLY A 132 -12.89 40.10 15.98
C GLY A 132 -13.77 39.12 15.20
N SER A 133 -13.19 38.13 14.50
CA SER A 133 -13.96 37.18 13.70
C SER A 133 -14.14 35.82 14.37
N ILE A 134 -13.18 35.37 15.18
CA ILE A 134 -13.21 34.09 15.90
C ILE A 134 -14.00 34.24 17.21
N ASN A 135 -13.71 35.28 18.00
CA ASN A 135 -14.43 35.61 19.24
C ASN A 135 -15.89 35.95 18.97
N ALA A 136 -16.21 36.55 17.81
CA ALA A 136 -17.61 36.79 17.42
C ALA A 136 -18.42 35.49 17.24
N VAL A 137 -17.75 34.35 17.07
CA VAL A 137 -18.38 33.04 16.82
C VAL A 137 -18.31 32.15 18.06
N TYR A 138 -17.15 32.09 18.70
CA TYR A 138 -16.89 31.21 19.85
C TYR A 138 -17.19 31.87 21.19
N GLY A 139 -17.10 33.20 21.26
CA GLY A 139 -17.53 33.99 22.41
C GLY A 139 -16.62 33.88 23.62
N ILE A 140 -16.21 35.02 24.15
CA ILE A 140 -15.61 35.15 25.47
C ILE A 140 -16.63 35.69 26.47
N GLY A 141 -16.70 35.05 27.64
CA GLY A 141 -17.51 35.50 28.77
C GLY A 141 -16.66 36.10 29.89
N GLY A 142 -17.27 36.39 31.03
CA GLY A 142 -16.54 36.78 32.26
C GLY A 142 -15.79 35.62 32.95
N PHE A 143 -15.61 34.50 32.27
CA PHE A 143 -14.98 33.26 32.75
C PHE A 143 -14.15 32.65 31.62
N PRO A 144 -13.17 31.78 31.93
CA PRO A 144 -12.35 31.14 30.90
C PRO A 144 -13.22 30.26 30.01
N VAL A 145 -13.06 30.37 28.70
CA VAL A 145 -13.85 29.62 27.74
C VAL A 145 -12.93 28.62 27.04
N ILE A 146 -13.05 27.36 27.45
CA ILE A 146 -12.29 26.26 26.85
C ILE A 146 -13.22 25.48 25.92
N TYR A 147 -12.82 25.37 24.65
CA TYR A 147 -13.41 24.44 23.71
C TYR A 147 -12.49 23.25 23.49
N MET A 148 -13.10 22.07 23.36
CA MET A 148 -12.46 20.86 22.86
C MET A 148 -13.24 20.38 21.65
N ILE A 149 -12.58 20.27 20.50
CA ILE A 149 -13.20 19.96 19.22
C ILE A 149 -12.68 18.63 18.71
N CYS A 150 -13.62 17.75 18.39
CA CYS A 150 -13.33 16.38 18.00
C CYS A 150 -13.04 16.29 16.48
N PRO A 151 -11.96 15.62 16.06
CA PRO A 151 -11.53 15.62 14.66
C PRO A 151 -12.52 14.91 13.73
N ALA A 152 -13.15 13.84 14.22
CA ALA A 152 -14.00 12.95 13.44
C ALA A 152 -15.30 13.60 12.95
N ASP A 153 -15.99 14.28 13.87
CA ASP A 153 -17.35 14.80 13.67
C ASP A 153 -17.39 16.33 13.73
N LYS A 154 -16.24 16.97 13.98
CA LYS A 154 -16.07 18.42 14.15
C LYS A 154 -16.95 18.96 15.28
N ILE A 155 -17.36 18.12 16.24
CA ILE A 155 -18.22 18.54 17.34
C ILE A 155 -17.38 19.31 18.38
N ALA A 156 -17.83 20.51 18.70
CA ALA A 156 -17.30 21.33 19.78
C ALA A 156 -17.96 20.97 21.11
N TRP A 157 -17.13 20.75 22.13
CA TRP A 157 -17.56 20.58 23.51
C TRP A 157 -16.95 21.67 24.38
N MET A 158 -17.70 22.08 25.41
CA MET A 158 -17.25 23.04 26.40
C MET A 158 -17.01 22.34 27.74
N PRO A 159 -15.82 21.75 27.97
CA PRO A 159 -15.51 21.05 29.22
C PRO A 159 -15.45 21.97 30.44
N GLY A 160 -15.29 23.29 30.23
CA GLY A 160 -15.02 24.25 31.29
C GLY A 160 -13.57 24.21 31.77
N THR A 161 -13.31 24.82 32.93
CA THR A 161 -11.97 24.88 33.53
C THR A 161 -11.65 23.59 34.28
N LEU A 162 -11.02 22.64 33.58
CA LEU A 162 -10.60 21.35 34.12
C LEU A 162 -9.08 21.25 34.20
N SER A 163 -8.55 20.32 35.00
CA SER A 163 -7.13 19.96 34.94
C SER A 163 -6.78 19.28 33.61
N ALA A 164 -5.49 19.23 33.26
CA ALA A 164 -5.04 18.59 32.02
C ALA A 164 -5.52 17.12 31.90
N ASN A 165 -5.41 16.34 32.98
CA ASN A 165 -5.88 14.96 32.99
C ASN A 165 -7.40 14.86 32.78
N GLU A 166 -8.17 15.76 33.38
CA GLU A 166 -9.62 15.78 33.22
C GLU A 166 -10.02 16.21 31.81
N LEU A 167 -9.37 17.21 31.21
CA LEU A 167 -9.56 17.58 29.81
C LEU A 167 -9.25 16.44 28.84
N TRP A 168 -8.15 15.73 29.09
CA TRP A 168 -7.75 14.60 28.28
C TRP A 168 -8.73 13.42 28.41
N ASN A 169 -9.22 13.15 29.62
CA ASN A 169 -10.23 12.12 29.84
C ASN A 169 -11.61 12.52 29.29
N PHE A 170 -11.93 13.82 29.30
CA PHE A 170 -13.15 14.35 28.71
C PHE A 170 -13.21 14.06 27.21
N ARG A 171 -12.08 14.22 26.50
CA ARG A 171 -11.93 13.81 25.08
C ARG A 171 -12.35 12.38 24.85
N ALA A 172 -11.84 11.44 25.64
CA ALA A 172 -12.09 10.01 25.48
C ALA A 172 -13.58 9.62 25.58
N SER A 173 -14.41 10.45 26.24
CA SER A 173 -15.85 10.19 26.41
C SER A 173 -16.75 10.93 25.42
N HIS A 174 -16.23 11.93 24.71
CA HIS A 174 -17.04 12.86 23.91
C HIS A 174 -16.62 12.95 22.45
N CYS A 175 -15.31 12.84 22.18
CA CYS A 175 -14.84 12.56 20.84
C CYS A 175 -15.09 11.07 20.61
N ALA A 176 -16.31 10.76 20.16
CA ALA A 176 -16.56 9.49 19.50
C ALA A 176 -15.51 9.42 18.39
N ASN A 177 -14.51 8.57 18.59
CA ASN A 177 -13.49 8.35 17.58
C ASN A 177 -14.21 8.10 16.26
N SER A 178 -13.72 8.65 15.13
CA SER A 178 -14.06 8.07 13.83
C SER A 178 -13.93 6.55 14.00
N PRO A 179 -14.97 5.77 13.70
CA PRO A 179 -14.95 4.34 13.98
C PRO A 179 -13.66 3.76 13.39
N LEU A 180 -12.93 2.98 14.20
CA LEU A 180 -11.68 2.38 13.74
C LEU A 180 -11.97 1.62 12.44
N SER A 181 -11.31 2.05 11.38
CA SER A 181 -11.51 1.56 10.03
C SER A 181 -10.20 1.02 9.50
N THR A 182 -10.28 -0.06 8.74
CA THR A 182 -9.15 -0.70 8.09
C THR A 182 -9.54 -1.02 6.66
N SER A 183 -8.59 -0.90 5.73
CA SER A 183 -8.83 -1.24 4.33
C SER A 183 -7.59 -1.85 3.70
N VAL A 184 -7.79 -2.68 2.68
CA VAL A 184 -6.69 -3.26 1.90
C VAL A 184 -6.35 -2.29 0.77
N ASN A 185 -5.12 -1.83 0.72
CA ASN A 185 -4.62 -0.98 -0.37
C ASN A 185 -4.17 -1.85 -1.54
N THR A 186 -3.20 -2.74 -1.30
CA THR A 186 -2.72 -3.69 -2.31
C THR A 186 -2.47 -5.09 -1.76
N VAL A 187 -2.65 -6.10 -2.63
CA VAL A 187 -2.25 -7.48 -2.38
C VAL A 187 -1.38 -7.93 -3.54
N ARG A 188 -0.21 -8.51 -3.24
CA ARG A 188 0.64 -9.15 -4.23
C ARG A 188 0.71 -10.64 -3.97
N ASN A 189 0.36 -11.43 -4.97
CA ASN A 189 0.46 -12.88 -4.97
C ASN A 189 1.92 -13.36 -5.00
N VAL A 190 2.17 -14.63 -4.69
CA VAL A 190 3.53 -15.18 -4.75
C VAL A 190 3.97 -15.34 -6.20
N LYS A 191 5.23 -15.01 -6.50
CA LYS A 191 5.78 -14.99 -7.87
C LYS A 191 5.93 -16.40 -8.43
N CYS A 192 6.66 -17.25 -7.71
CA CYS A 192 6.86 -18.64 -8.08
C CYS A 192 6.07 -19.55 -7.15
N PHE A 193 5.66 -20.71 -7.67
CA PHE A 193 4.96 -21.72 -6.90
C PHE A 193 5.71 -22.09 -5.61
N GLY A 194 5.06 -21.93 -4.46
CA GLY A 194 5.63 -22.27 -3.15
C GLY A 194 6.69 -21.30 -2.62
N SER A 195 6.93 -20.17 -3.30
CA SER A 195 7.79 -19.10 -2.79
C SER A 195 7.06 -18.25 -1.75
N SER A 196 7.83 -17.43 -1.01
CA SER A 196 7.30 -16.49 -0.01
C SER A 196 7.55 -15.06 -0.44
N THR A 197 7.05 -14.66 -1.61
CA THR A 197 7.26 -13.31 -2.17
C THR A 197 5.98 -12.46 -2.16
N GLY A 198 4.89 -12.95 -1.57
CA GLY A 198 3.64 -12.21 -1.48
C GLY A 198 3.74 -11.05 -0.49
N SER A 199 2.80 -10.11 -0.57
CA SER A 199 2.72 -8.97 0.35
C SER A 199 1.27 -8.50 0.48
N ILE A 200 0.96 -7.91 1.64
CA ILE A 200 -0.32 -7.25 1.93
C ILE A 200 0.00 -5.87 2.48
N ASP A 201 -0.64 -4.86 1.91
CA ASP A 201 -0.51 -3.44 2.25
C ASP A 201 -1.88 -2.93 2.70
N ILE A 202 -1.96 -2.34 3.90
CA ILE A 202 -3.22 -1.92 4.52
C ILE A 202 -3.16 -0.49 5.04
N ASP A 203 -4.30 0.20 4.97
CA ASP A 203 -4.49 1.51 5.57
C ASP A 203 -5.37 1.41 6.81
N VAL A 204 -5.02 2.21 7.84
CA VAL A 204 -5.78 2.33 9.09
C VAL A 204 -6.19 3.79 9.29
N GLY A 205 -7.44 4.03 9.64
CA GLY A 205 -7.95 5.37 9.94
C GLY A 205 -8.98 5.36 11.06
N GLY A 206 -9.19 6.52 11.69
CA GLY A 206 -10.03 6.64 12.89
C GLY A 206 -9.43 5.93 14.10
N GLY A 207 -10.20 5.79 15.19
CA GLY A 207 -9.66 5.33 16.47
C GLY A 207 -8.60 6.26 17.06
N LEU A 208 -8.06 5.89 18.22
CA LEU A 208 -6.91 6.58 18.82
C LEU A 208 -5.61 5.82 18.52
N ALA A 209 -4.61 6.52 18.00
CA ALA A 209 -3.26 6.01 17.89
C ALA A 209 -2.61 5.91 19.30
N PRO A 210 -1.54 5.12 19.50
CA PRO A 210 -0.95 4.17 18.55
C PRO A 210 -1.87 2.96 18.27
N TYR A 211 -1.72 2.37 17.07
CA TYR A 211 -2.37 1.12 16.71
C TYR A 211 -1.47 -0.09 16.99
N THR A 212 -2.08 -1.21 17.33
CA THR A 212 -1.41 -2.51 17.39
C THR A 212 -2.05 -3.46 16.37
N TYR A 213 -1.22 -4.27 15.73
CA TYR A 213 -1.62 -5.19 14.68
C TYR A 213 -1.43 -6.62 15.16
N ASN A 214 -2.39 -7.49 14.88
CA ASN A 214 -2.28 -8.90 15.18
C ASN A 214 -2.77 -9.70 13.97
N TRP A 215 -1.82 -10.13 13.15
CA TRP A 215 -2.10 -10.95 11.99
C TRP A 215 -2.30 -12.41 12.38
N SER A 216 -3.09 -13.14 11.59
CA SER A 216 -3.35 -14.58 11.78
C SER A 216 -2.09 -15.44 11.75
N ASN A 217 -0.99 -14.94 11.18
CA ASN A 217 0.33 -15.59 11.17
C ASN A 217 1.24 -15.15 12.33
N GLY A 218 0.75 -14.37 13.28
CA GLY A 218 1.48 -13.92 14.47
C GLY A 218 2.39 -12.71 14.27
N LEU A 219 2.33 -12.03 13.12
CA LEU A 219 3.08 -10.79 12.88
C LEU A 219 2.32 -9.56 13.41
N HIS A 220 3.06 -8.49 13.72
CA HIS A 220 2.56 -7.29 14.41
C HIS A 220 2.86 -5.96 13.70
N THR A 221 3.24 -6.02 12.43
CA THR A 221 3.43 -4.82 11.59
C THR A 221 2.13 -4.44 10.88
N GLN A 222 2.01 -3.18 10.46
CA GLN A 222 0.90 -2.74 9.61
C GLN A 222 0.88 -3.55 8.31
N ASP A 223 1.96 -3.45 7.55
CA ASP A 223 2.10 -4.16 6.28
C ASP A 223 2.85 -5.48 6.45
N LEU A 224 2.53 -6.43 5.58
CA LEU A 224 3.19 -7.73 5.52
C LEU A 224 3.97 -7.89 4.21
N ASN A 225 5.18 -8.41 4.33
CA ASN A 225 6.07 -8.73 3.22
C ASN A 225 6.61 -10.15 3.37
N ASN A 226 7.10 -10.71 2.26
CA ASN A 226 7.67 -12.05 2.20
C ASN A 226 6.70 -13.16 2.65
N LEU A 227 5.44 -13.06 2.22
CA LEU A 227 4.40 -14.01 2.59
C LEU A 227 4.36 -15.22 1.65
N PRO A 228 4.19 -16.45 2.17
CA PRO A 228 3.71 -17.56 1.36
C PRO A 228 2.25 -17.33 0.92
N ALA A 229 1.77 -18.15 -0.01
CA ALA A 229 0.35 -18.17 -0.35
C ALA A 229 -0.47 -18.63 0.87
N GLY A 230 -1.63 -18.00 1.09
CA GLY A 230 -2.46 -18.26 2.26
C GLY A 230 -3.60 -17.26 2.42
N VAL A 231 -4.40 -17.46 3.46
CA VAL A 231 -5.49 -16.56 3.86
C VAL A 231 -5.09 -15.86 5.15
N TYR A 232 -5.12 -14.54 5.14
CA TYR A 232 -4.69 -13.67 6.23
C TYR A 232 -5.87 -12.87 6.78
N THR A 233 -5.87 -12.69 8.09
CA THR A 233 -6.74 -11.72 8.77
C THR A 233 -5.88 -10.89 9.70
N CYS A 234 -6.25 -9.63 9.92
CA CYS A 234 -5.58 -8.74 10.87
C CYS A 234 -6.60 -8.19 11.84
N THR A 235 -6.33 -8.32 13.15
CA THR A 235 -7.03 -7.53 14.16
C THR A 235 -6.20 -6.30 14.45
N VAL A 236 -6.75 -5.11 14.16
CA VAL A 236 -6.15 -3.83 14.52
C VAL A 236 -6.81 -3.34 15.80
N THR A 237 -6.01 -2.93 16.78
CA THR A 237 -6.48 -2.38 18.06
C THR A 237 -5.92 -0.99 18.28
N ALA A 238 -6.79 -0.01 18.47
CA ALA A 238 -6.46 1.37 18.84
C ALA A 238 -6.08 1.48 20.33
N ALA A 239 -5.40 2.56 20.70
CA ALA A 239 -5.05 2.87 22.10
C ALA A 239 -6.28 2.97 23.02
N SER A 240 -7.45 3.31 22.46
CA SER A 240 -8.73 3.32 23.16
C SER A 240 -9.35 1.92 23.39
N ALA A 241 -8.62 0.85 23.06
CA ALA A 241 -9.09 -0.55 23.02
C ALA A 241 -10.21 -0.83 22.00
N ALA A 242 -10.51 0.09 21.08
CA ALA A 242 -11.38 -0.19 19.95
C ALA A 242 -10.68 -1.16 18.99
N THR A 243 -11.41 -2.14 18.46
CA THR A 243 -10.86 -3.16 17.56
C THR A 243 -11.59 -3.18 16.22
N ASN A 244 -10.86 -3.50 15.16
CA ASN A 244 -11.38 -3.73 13.82
C ASN A 244 -10.69 -4.97 13.23
N ILE A 245 -11.45 -5.86 12.60
CA ILE A 245 -10.93 -7.09 11.99
C ILE A 245 -10.99 -6.93 10.48
N LEU A 246 -9.83 -6.99 9.84
CA LEU A 246 -9.66 -6.95 8.39
C LEU A 246 -9.50 -8.37 7.83
N GLY A 247 -10.17 -8.64 6.72
CA GLY A 247 -10.06 -9.89 5.95
C GLY A 247 -11.37 -10.69 5.89
N PRO A 248 -11.33 -11.90 5.31
CA PRO A 248 -10.14 -12.61 4.83
C PRO A 248 -9.46 -11.93 3.63
N ILE A 249 -8.13 -11.95 3.61
CA ILE A 249 -7.29 -11.49 2.50
C ILE A 249 -6.55 -12.70 1.94
N THR A 250 -6.68 -12.98 0.65
CA THR A 250 -6.04 -14.14 0.02
C THR A 250 -4.78 -13.71 -0.73
N VAL A 251 -3.65 -14.32 -0.40
CA VAL A 251 -2.43 -14.31 -1.21
C VAL A 251 -2.40 -15.62 -1.98
N GLU A 252 -2.52 -15.55 -3.31
CA GLU A 252 -2.63 -16.75 -4.15
C GLU A 252 -1.25 -17.29 -4.56
N ASN A 253 -1.25 -18.59 -4.85
CA ASN A 253 -0.16 -19.32 -5.51
C ASN A 253 -0.54 -19.49 -6.99
N PRO A 254 0.42 -19.52 -7.93
CA PRO A 254 0.10 -19.99 -9.26
C PRO A 254 -0.50 -21.41 -9.20
N PRO A 255 -1.30 -21.83 -10.22
CA PRO A 255 -2.01 -23.12 -10.22
C PRO A 255 -1.14 -24.35 -9.98
N GLY A 256 0.16 -24.27 -10.24
CA GLY A 256 1.13 -25.33 -10.03
C GLY A 256 2.55 -24.87 -10.33
N LEU A 257 3.52 -25.76 -10.11
CA LEU A 257 4.91 -25.52 -10.51
C LEU A 257 5.01 -25.39 -12.03
N LEU A 258 5.64 -24.32 -12.51
CA LEU A 258 5.90 -24.09 -13.93
C LEU A 258 6.61 -25.31 -14.54
N ALA A 259 5.97 -25.88 -15.55
CA ALA A 259 6.39 -27.10 -16.22
C ALA A 259 6.48 -26.88 -17.73
N VAL A 260 7.39 -27.62 -18.37
CA VAL A 260 7.57 -27.63 -19.83
C VAL A 260 7.48 -29.07 -20.30
N THR A 261 6.67 -29.31 -21.32
CA THR A 261 6.43 -30.63 -21.89
C THR A 261 6.83 -30.63 -23.36
N LEU A 262 7.57 -31.66 -23.78
CA LEU A 262 7.83 -31.90 -25.20
C LEU A 262 6.58 -32.49 -25.85
N LEU A 263 6.07 -31.81 -26.88
CA LEU A 263 4.93 -32.28 -27.67
C LEU A 263 5.39 -33.13 -28.84
N GLU A 264 6.41 -32.67 -29.56
CA GLU A 264 6.92 -33.32 -30.77
C GLU A 264 8.42 -33.06 -30.93
N SER A 265 9.15 -34.04 -31.47
CA SER A 265 10.54 -33.90 -31.92
C SER A 265 10.69 -34.54 -33.29
N LEU A 266 11.09 -33.74 -34.28
CA LEU A 266 11.44 -34.23 -35.61
C LEU A 266 12.96 -34.34 -35.74
N PRO A 267 13.49 -35.48 -36.23
CA PRO A 267 14.93 -35.65 -36.44
C PRO A 267 15.46 -34.65 -37.48
N ALA A 268 16.78 -34.41 -37.47
CA ALA A 268 17.41 -33.66 -38.54
C ALA A 268 17.22 -34.38 -39.88
N GLY A 269 17.11 -33.62 -40.97
CA GLY A 269 17.01 -34.16 -42.32
C GLY A 269 18.34 -34.72 -42.83
N CYS A 270 18.34 -35.33 -44.02
CA CYS A 270 19.50 -36.00 -44.61
C CYS A 270 20.74 -35.09 -44.77
N HIS A 271 20.57 -33.77 -44.80
CA HIS A 271 21.66 -32.78 -44.85
C HIS A 271 22.14 -32.33 -43.45
N GLY A 272 21.72 -33.01 -42.39
CA GLY A 272 22.09 -32.68 -41.01
C GLY A 272 21.38 -31.46 -40.42
N ILE A 273 20.39 -30.89 -41.11
CA ILE A 273 19.54 -29.76 -40.67
C ILE A 273 18.07 -30.04 -41.00
N GLY A 274 17.15 -29.28 -40.41
CA GLY A 274 15.71 -29.36 -40.69
C GLY A 274 14.88 -30.11 -39.64
N GLY A 275 15.49 -30.48 -38.52
CA GLY A 275 14.76 -30.98 -37.36
C GLY A 275 13.99 -29.86 -36.66
N SER A 276 13.07 -30.24 -35.77
CA SER A 276 12.28 -29.29 -34.98
C SER A 276 11.93 -29.85 -33.61
N LEU A 277 11.67 -28.96 -32.67
CA LEU A 277 11.10 -29.30 -31.36
C LEU A 277 9.84 -28.45 -31.14
N SER A 278 8.75 -29.09 -30.74
CA SER A 278 7.52 -28.44 -30.34
C SER A 278 7.30 -28.70 -28.85
N ILE A 279 7.08 -27.63 -28.07
CA ILE A 279 6.89 -27.71 -26.61
C ILE A 279 5.61 -26.97 -26.18
N ALA A 280 5.13 -27.30 -24.98
CA ALA A 280 4.12 -26.51 -24.28
C ALA A 280 4.58 -26.18 -22.87
N ALA A 281 4.24 -24.98 -22.41
CA ALA A 281 4.39 -24.58 -21.02
C ALA A 281 3.06 -24.79 -20.28
N ASN A 282 3.14 -25.24 -19.03
CA ASN A 282 1.98 -25.58 -18.19
C ASN A 282 2.20 -25.05 -16.77
N ASN A 283 1.10 -24.70 -16.09
CA ASN A 283 1.10 -24.11 -14.74
C ASN A 283 1.89 -22.78 -14.65
N GLY A 284 2.29 -22.34 -13.45
CA GLY A 284 2.82 -20.97 -13.28
C GLY A 284 1.74 -19.91 -13.51
N TRP A 285 2.13 -18.64 -13.55
CA TRP A 285 1.21 -17.56 -13.92
C TRP A 285 1.09 -17.52 -15.45
N GLY A 286 -0.08 -17.91 -15.97
CA GLY A 286 -0.30 -18.10 -17.41
C GLY A 286 0.14 -16.92 -18.28
N ASN A 287 0.32 -17.19 -19.58
CA ASN A 287 1.21 -16.49 -20.52
C ASN A 287 2.67 -16.85 -20.28
N TYR A 288 3.37 -17.14 -21.39
CA TYR A 288 4.72 -17.66 -21.34
C TYR A 288 5.56 -17.03 -22.44
N SER A 289 6.80 -16.72 -22.11
CA SER A 289 7.84 -16.37 -23.07
C SER A 289 8.87 -17.49 -23.15
N TYR A 290 9.39 -17.72 -24.35
CA TYR A 290 10.37 -18.76 -24.62
C TYR A 290 11.68 -18.11 -25.07
N HIS A 291 12.79 -18.64 -24.59
CA HIS A 291 14.12 -18.25 -25.06
C HIS A 291 14.96 -19.51 -25.26
N TRP A 292 15.12 -19.90 -26.51
CA TRP A 292 15.96 -21.03 -26.89
C TRP A 292 17.43 -20.63 -26.93
N ASN A 293 18.33 -21.59 -26.69
CA ASN A 293 19.77 -21.39 -26.91
C ASN A 293 20.15 -21.11 -28.38
N THR A 294 19.20 -21.26 -29.31
CA THR A 294 19.31 -20.85 -30.72
C THR A 294 18.95 -19.38 -30.96
N GLY A 295 18.39 -18.68 -29.96
CA GLY A 295 17.86 -17.33 -30.08
C GLY A 295 16.41 -17.25 -30.57
N GLN A 296 15.77 -18.38 -30.89
CA GLN A 296 14.34 -18.41 -31.25
C GLN A 296 13.47 -18.22 -29.99
N THR A 297 12.27 -17.66 -30.17
CA THR A 297 11.37 -17.26 -29.07
C THR A 297 9.98 -17.89 -29.13
N ASP A 298 9.76 -18.79 -30.10
CA ASP A 298 8.50 -19.50 -30.28
C ASP A 298 8.51 -20.87 -29.57
N PRO A 299 7.34 -21.41 -29.17
CA PRO A 299 7.22 -22.77 -28.64
C PRO A 299 7.56 -23.86 -29.68
N LEU A 300 7.50 -23.53 -30.97
CA LEU A 300 8.01 -24.36 -32.06
C LEU A 300 9.34 -23.78 -32.54
N VAL A 301 10.42 -24.55 -32.39
CA VAL A 301 11.75 -24.21 -32.90
C VAL A 301 12.09 -25.12 -34.07
N THR A 302 12.53 -24.57 -35.19
CA THR A 302 12.79 -25.31 -36.44
C THR A 302 14.19 -25.04 -36.99
N GLY A 303 14.57 -25.76 -38.06
CA GLY A 303 15.86 -25.60 -38.73
C GLY A 303 17.02 -26.19 -37.94
N LEU A 304 16.75 -27.15 -37.07
CA LEU A 304 17.72 -27.68 -36.12
C LEU A 304 18.57 -28.79 -36.74
N SER A 305 19.86 -28.79 -36.40
CA SER A 305 20.72 -29.97 -36.59
C SER A 305 20.55 -30.97 -35.47
N ALA A 306 21.06 -32.19 -35.65
CA ALA A 306 21.10 -33.16 -34.56
C ALA A 306 21.90 -32.61 -33.37
N GLY A 307 21.36 -32.77 -32.16
CA GLY A 307 21.94 -32.17 -30.95
C GLY A 307 20.91 -31.91 -29.86
N THR A 308 21.38 -31.40 -28.72
CA THR A 308 20.53 -31.02 -27.58
C THR A 308 20.29 -29.52 -27.58
N TYR A 309 19.03 -29.13 -27.46
CA TYR A 309 18.59 -27.75 -27.38
C TYR A 309 17.95 -27.50 -26.04
N THR A 310 18.16 -26.29 -25.52
CA THR A 310 17.68 -25.87 -24.22
C THR A 310 16.82 -24.63 -24.40
N VAL A 311 15.66 -24.65 -23.74
CA VAL A 311 14.75 -23.51 -23.66
C VAL A 311 14.65 -23.05 -22.22
N THR A 312 14.64 -21.74 -22.02
CA THR A 312 14.17 -21.12 -20.78
C THR A 312 12.79 -20.56 -21.03
N VAL A 313 11.81 -21.06 -20.28
CA VAL A 313 10.43 -20.58 -20.30
C VAL A 313 10.22 -19.68 -19.08
N THR A 314 9.64 -18.50 -19.30
CA THR A 314 9.33 -17.54 -18.22
C THR A 314 7.84 -17.23 -18.22
N ASP A 315 7.22 -17.26 -17.05
CA ASP A 315 5.81 -16.95 -16.83
C ASP A 315 5.57 -15.45 -16.55
N ASP A 316 4.31 -15.03 -16.38
CA ASP A 316 3.94 -13.61 -16.23
C ASP A 316 4.48 -12.91 -14.97
N LEU A 317 4.81 -13.66 -13.90
CA LEU A 317 5.44 -13.10 -12.69
C LEU A 317 6.94 -13.42 -12.61
N LEU A 318 7.56 -13.67 -13.76
CA LEU A 318 9.00 -13.87 -13.96
C LEU A 318 9.54 -15.17 -13.32
N CYS A 319 8.69 -16.16 -13.10
CA CYS A 319 9.15 -17.50 -12.72
C CYS A 319 9.72 -18.22 -13.94
N THR A 320 10.91 -18.81 -13.81
CA THR A 320 11.61 -19.43 -14.94
C THR A 320 11.73 -20.95 -14.78
N LYS A 321 11.60 -21.68 -15.90
CA LYS A 321 11.89 -23.11 -15.98
C LYS A 321 12.76 -23.40 -17.21
N THR A 322 13.85 -24.12 -16.98
CA THR A 322 14.70 -24.64 -18.07
C THR A 322 14.30 -26.06 -18.44
N PHE A 323 14.26 -26.34 -19.73
CA PHE A 323 13.98 -27.66 -20.29
C PHE A 323 14.95 -27.95 -21.44
N SER A 324 15.36 -29.20 -21.59
CA SER A 324 16.25 -29.63 -22.68
C SER A 324 15.65 -30.82 -23.42
N ALA A 325 15.74 -30.79 -24.74
CA ALA A 325 15.32 -31.89 -25.61
C ALA A 325 16.33 -32.10 -26.74
N ALA A 326 16.38 -33.32 -27.27
CA ALA A 326 17.31 -33.69 -28.33
C ALA A 326 16.59 -33.82 -29.67
N VAL A 327 17.25 -33.33 -30.72
CA VAL A 327 16.96 -33.66 -32.12
C VAL A 327 17.87 -34.82 -32.49
N ALA A 328 17.27 -35.94 -32.89
CA ALA A 328 18.02 -37.13 -33.29
C ALA A 328 18.75 -36.92 -34.63
N ASN A 329 19.79 -37.73 -34.84
CA ASN A 329 20.43 -37.84 -36.15
C ASN A 329 19.41 -38.29 -37.21
N PRO A 330 19.59 -37.88 -38.49
CA PRO A 330 18.83 -38.46 -39.58
C PRO A 330 19.00 -39.97 -39.59
N THR A 331 17.90 -40.69 -39.78
CA THR A 331 17.94 -42.12 -40.11
C THR A 331 18.18 -42.23 -41.61
N TYR A 332 19.34 -42.76 -41.99
CA TYR A 332 19.66 -43.01 -43.41
C TYR A 332 19.02 -44.32 -43.89
N PRO A 333 18.65 -44.42 -45.18
CA PRO A 333 18.28 -45.71 -45.77
C PRO A 333 19.45 -46.68 -45.71
N THR A 334 19.16 -47.95 -45.51
CA THR A 334 20.16 -49.01 -45.49
C THR A 334 20.45 -49.45 -46.91
N ILE A 335 21.74 -49.51 -47.27
CA ILE A 335 22.21 -50.15 -48.51
C ILE A 335 22.86 -51.48 -48.11
N LEU A 336 22.24 -52.58 -48.52
CA LEU A 336 22.73 -53.95 -48.37
C LEU A 336 22.87 -54.58 -49.74
N MET A 337 24.05 -55.14 -50.00
CA MET A 337 24.36 -55.86 -51.22
C MET A 337 24.82 -57.26 -50.84
N ALA A 338 24.20 -58.30 -51.40
CA ALA A 338 24.72 -59.65 -51.30
C ALA A 338 26.05 -59.74 -52.07
N SER A 339 26.96 -60.61 -51.62
CA SER A 339 28.20 -60.87 -52.34
C SER A 339 27.88 -61.26 -53.79
N PRO A 340 28.32 -60.50 -54.81
CA PRO A 340 28.16 -60.94 -56.18
C PRO A 340 28.91 -62.27 -56.35
N GLY A 341 28.34 -63.19 -57.11
CA GLY A 341 29.01 -64.44 -57.45
C GLY A 341 30.29 -64.19 -58.27
N ILE A 342 31.19 -65.16 -58.32
CA ILE A 342 32.42 -65.05 -59.11
C ILE A 342 32.07 -65.18 -60.60
N ILE A 343 32.41 -64.16 -61.39
CA ILE A 343 32.36 -64.25 -62.85
C ILE A 343 33.53 -65.10 -63.34
N THR A 344 33.24 -66.10 -64.17
CA THR A 344 34.25 -66.99 -64.76
C THR A 344 34.02 -67.13 -66.26
N CYS A 345 34.98 -67.69 -67.00
CA CYS A 345 34.78 -67.98 -68.42
C CYS A 345 33.61 -68.96 -68.68
N ALA A 346 33.26 -69.80 -67.71
CA ALA A 346 32.13 -70.73 -67.80
C ALA A 346 30.78 -70.09 -67.42
N HIS A 347 30.80 -69.04 -66.59
CA HIS A 347 29.62 -68.28 -66.16
C HIS A 347 29.94 -66.78 -66.27
N PRO A 348 29.76 -66.19 -67.47
CA PRO A 348 30.18 -64.82 -67.76
C PRO A 348 29.28 -63.74 -67.13
N THR A 349 28.23 -64.13 -66.42
CA THR A 349 27.25 -63.23 -65.79
C THR A 349 27.02 -63.60 -64.32
N THR A 350 26.77 -62.61 -63.47
CA THR A 350 26.32 -62.80 -62.09
C THR A 350 25.24 -61.78 -61.74
N GLN A 351 24.39 -62.09 -60.77
CA GLN A 351 23.35 -61.18 -60.28
C GLN A 351 23.89 -60.39 -59.09
N ILE A 352 23.68 -59.08 -59.12
CA ILE A 352 23.83 -58.23 -57.94
C ILE A 352 22.47 -58.18 -57.25
N ASP A 353 22.41 -58.55 -55.98
CA ASP A 353 21.19 -58.56 -55.18
C ASP A 353 21.28 -57.49 -54.09
N ALA A 354 20.47 -56.43 -54.23
CA ALA A 354 20.25 -55.43 -53.19
C ALA A 354 18.81 -55.42 -52.66
N THR A 355 18.09 -56.54 -52.79
CA THR A 355 16.71 -56.65 -52.27
C THR A 355 16.60 -56.46 -50.76
N ALA A 356 17.73 -56.55 -50.03
CA ALA A 356 17.83 -56.24 -48.61
C ALA A 356 18.03 -54.73 -48.30
N SER A 357 18.22 -53.87 -49.32
CA SER A 357 18.30 -52.42 -49.16
C SER A 357 16.91 -51.79 -48.94
N SER A 358 16.89 -50.52 -48.51
CA SER A 358 15.63 -49.76 -48.37
C SER A 358 14.93 -49.55 -49.72
N SER A 359 13.75 -50.13 -49.92
CA SER A 359 12.97 -50.08 -51.18
C SER A 359 11.71 -49.19 -51.09
N GLY A 360 11.19 -48.71 -52.23
CA GLY A 360 9.93 -47.95 -52.33
C GLY A 360 10.00 -46.80 -53.34
N THR A 361 8.89 -46.11 -53.60
CA THR A 361 8.78 -45.08 -54.66
C THR A 361 9.63 -43.83 -54.46
N ASN A 362 10.29 -43.69 -53.31
CA ASN A 362 11.15 -42.56 -52.95
C ASN A 362 12.65 -42.92 -53.02
N PHE A 363 12.98 -44.14 -53.43
CA PHE A 363 14.35 -44.60 -53.62
C PHE A 363 14.61 -44.79 -55.12
N SER A 364 15.86 -44.60 -55.51
CA SER A 364 16.36 -44.90 -56.86
C SER A 364 17.73 -45.54 -56.72
N TYR A 365 17.94 -46.68 -57.33
CA TYR A 365 19.24 -47.35 -57.33
C TYR A 365 20.06 -46.95 -58.56
N HIS A 366 21.31 -46.54 -58.35
CA HIS A 366 22.27 -46.31 -59.42
C HIS A 366 23.41 -47.34 -59.33
N TRP A 367 23.62 -48.07 -60.43
CA TRP A 367 24.57 -49.16 -60.49
C TRP A 367 25.75 -48.81 -61.41
N GLU A 368 26.98 -48.96 -60.93
CA GLU A 368 28.20 -48.73 -61.71
C GLU A 368 29.16 -49.92 -61.57
N ALA A 369 29.73 -50.35 -62.69
CA ALA A 369 30.78 -51.38 -62.72
C ALA A 369 32.14 -50.71 -62.96
N SER A 370 32.95 -50.61 -61.90
CA SER A 370 34.26 -49.93 -61.95
C SER A 370 35.34 -50.68 -62.73
N ASN A 371 35.11 -51.96 -63.05
CA ASN A 371 36.04 -52.84 -63.78
C ASN A 371 35.70 -52.97 -65.28
N GLY A 372 34.78 -52.17 -65.81
CA GLY A 372 34.34 -52.25 -67.21
C GLY A 372 33.32 -53.36 -67.50
N GLY A 373 32.74 -54.00 -66.48
CA GLY A 373 31.57 -54.85 -66.64
C GLY A 373 30.37 -54.07 -67.19
N ILE A 374 29.48 -54.74 -67.92
CA ILE A 374 28.26 -54.15 -68.47
C ILE A 374 27.09 -54.58 -67.58
N ILE A 375 26.34 -53.63 -67.03
CA ILE A 375 25.04 -53.91 -66.38
C ILE A 375 24.02 -54.07 -67.51
N THR A 376 23.55 -55.30 -67.73
CA THR A 376 22.79 -55.67 -68.93
C THR A 376 21.28 -55.60 -68.78
N ASP A 377 20.74 -55.71 -67.57
CA ASP A 377 19.30 -55.68 -67.25
C ASP A 377 19.07 -55.57 -65.72
N GLY A 378 17.86 -55.21 -65.27
CA GLY A 378 17.46 -55.19 -63.84
C GLY A 378 16.60 -53.98 -63.44
N ASP A 379 15.95 -54.08 -62.27
CA ASP A 379 15.17 -52.98 -61.70
C ASP A 379 16.12 -51.84 -61.27
N THR A 380 16.09 -50.74 -62.03
CA THR A 380 16.89 -49.53 -61.75
C THR A 380 16.14 -48.55 -60.85
N THR A 381 14.95 -48.92 -60.36
CA THR A 381 14.13 -48.08 -59.49
C THR A 381 14.10 -48.59 -58.06
#